data_AF-A9IU87-F1
#
_entry.id   AF-A9IU87-F1
#
_cell.length_a   1.000
_cell.length_b   1.000
_cell.length_c   1.000
_cell.angle_alpha   90.00
_cell.angle_beta   90.00
_cell.angle_gamma   90.00
#
_symmetry.space_group_name_H-M   'P 1'
#
loop_
_entity.id
_entity.type
_entity.pdbx_description
1 polymer ?
#
loop_
_entity_poly.entity_id
_entity_poly.type
_entity_poly.pdbx_seq_one_letter_code
_entity_poly.pdbx_strand_id
1 'polypeptide(L)'
;MKPAARLVATLALALPAVAHAHDVWIVPSSTVLSGTDNWITVDAAVGNDKFYFNHAPLRLDNLVIQAPDGKPAEARNLNKGKLRSTFDVQLNEAGTYRIAVVNDGVFARWKQDGAPKRYFGKPEGLAAAVPGDAQDLEISQSLGRVETFATAGKPSALQPAGKGLELAPVTHPNDLYAGETATFQMLLDGKPAAGLDVTIVPGGSRYRDKVGEIEAKTGPDGKFQVQWPQPGLYWVEARAEDDQTSVPKAAKRRLSYAATLEVLQP
;
A
#
# COMPACT_ATOMS: atom_id res chain seq x y z
N MET A 1 32.50 58.92 16.43
CA MET A 1 32.39 57.45 16.54
C MET A 1 31.03 57.07 17.10
N LYS A 2 30.11 56.59 16.28
CA LYS A 2 28.97 55.72 16.68
C LYS A 2 28.59 54.89 15.45
N PRO A 3 28.78 53.56 15.43
CA PRO A 3 28.39 52.75 14.28
C PRO A 3 26.89 52.44 14.37
N ALA A 4 26.19 52.62 13.24
CA ALA A 4 24.82 52.17 13.08
C ALA A 4 24.80 50.64 12.92
N ALA A 5 24.22 49.94 13.89
CA ALA A 5 24.01 48.50 13.81
C ALA A 5 22.89 48.20 12.81
N ARG A 6 23.25 47.66 11.64
CA ARG A 6 22.29 47.07 10.71
C ARG A 6 21.91 45.68 11.23
N LEU A 7 20.67 45.54 11.71
CA LEU A 7 20.09 44.25 12.04
C LEU A 7 19.67 43.58 10.72
N VAL A 8 20.46 42.61 10.25
CA VAL A 8 20.06 41.72 9.15
C VAL A 8 19.23 40.61 9.78
N ALA A 9 17.91 40.65 9.57
CA ALA A 9 17.03 39.56 9.93
C ALA A 9 17.12 38.48 8.85
N THR A 10 17.87 37.42 9.12
CA THR A 10 17.93 36.23 8.26
C THR A 10 16.61 35.47 8.38
N LEU A 11 15.76 35.56 7.36
CA LEU A 11 14.55 34.76 7.26
C LEU A 11 14.96 33.31 6.99
N ALA A 12 14.98 32.47 8.03
CA ALA A 12 15.17 31.04 7.89
C ALA A 12 13.95 30.47 7.15
N LEU A 13 14.10 30.19 5.86
CA LEU A 13 13.15 29.41 5.06
C LEU A 13 13.05 28.01 5.68
N ALA A 14 12.00 27.81 6.48
CA ALA A 14 11.56 26.48 6.87
C ALA A 14 10.97 25.81 5.62
N LEU A 15 11.84 25.22 4.79
CA LEU A 15 11.42 24.29 3.76
C LEU A 15 10.70 23.13 4.46
N PRO A 16 9.45 22.81 4.11
CA PRO A 16 8.81 21.61 4.63
C PRO A 16 9.68 20.43 4.22
N ALA A 17 10.19 19.69 5.21
CA ALA A 17 10.86 18.43 4.96
C ALA A 17 9.86 17.53 4.23
N VAL A 18 10.08 17.29 2.95
CA VAL A 18 9.32 16.31 2.18
C VAL A 18 9.64 14.97 2.84
N ALA A 19 8.74 14.51 3.70
CA ALA A 19 8.88 13.22 4.34
C ALA A 19 8.74 12.18 3.22
N HIS A 20 9.87 11.65 2.76
CA HIS A 20 9.88 10.50 1.85
C HIS A 20 9.30 9.31 2.62
N ALA A 21 8.00 9.08 2.48
CA ALA A 21 7.42 7.81 2.84
C ALA A 21 7.98 6.78 1.85
N HIS A 22 8.61 5.72 2.35
CA HIS A 22 9.01 4.63 1.48
C HIS A 22 7.77 3.95 0.92
N ASP A 23 7.77 3.70 -0.38
CA ASP A 23 6.67 3.01 -1.05
C ASP A 23 6.81 1.51 -0.88
N VAL A 24 5.67 0.83 -0.87
CA VAL A 24 5.58 -0.62 -0.71
C VAL A 24 4.82 -1.21 -1.87
N TRP A 25 5.31 -2.33 -2.41
CA TRP A 25 4.65 -2.99 -3.53
C TRP A 25 4.91 -4.50 -3.53
N ILE A 26 4.04 -5.20 -4.25
CA ILE A 26 4.14 -6.62 -4.58
C ILE A 26 3.98 -6.72 -6.10
N VAL A 27 4.85 -7.46 -6.78
CA VAL A 27 4.84 -7.59 -8.25
C VAL A 27 4.88 -9.09 -8.60
N PRO A 28 3.87 -9.62 -9.30
CA PRO A 28 3.91 -10.98 -9.81
C PRO A 28 4.71 -11.03 -11.12
N SER A 29 5.31 -12.18 -11.43
CA SER A 29 6.04 -12.42 -12.69
C SER A 29 5.14 -12.38 -13.92
N SER A 30 3.83 -12.55 -13.73
CA SER A 30 2.78 -12.41 -14.74
C SER A 30 1.45 -12.11 -14.06
N THR A 31 0.61 -11.27 -14.65
CA THR A 31 -0.75 -11.00 -14.13
C THR A 31 -1.85 -11.81 -14.83
N VAL A 32 -1.63 -12.27 -16.06
CA VAL A 32 -2.58 -13.11 -16.80
C VAL A 32 -1.86 -14.33 -17.35
N LEU A 33 -2.38 -15.53 -17.04
CA LEU A 33 -1.82 -16.80 -17.45
C LEU A 33 -2.90 -17.66 -18.12
N SER A 34 -2.49 -18.47 -19.08
CA SER A 34 -3.35 -19.44 -19.76
C SER A 34 -2.71 -20.82 -19.72
N GLY A 35 -3.53 -21.86 -19.73
CA GLY A 35 -3.09 -23.26 -19.60
C GLY A 35 -3.34 -23.84 -18.23
N THR A 36 -2.77 -25.02 -18.00
CA THR A 36 -2.86 -25.82 -16.77
C THR A 36 -1.53 -25.79 -16.02
N ASP A 37 -1.55 -25.92 -14.69
CA ASP A 37 -0.34 -25.90 -13.84
C ASP A 37 0.41 -24.56 -13.91
N ASN A 38 -0.33 -23.46 -13.78
CA ASN A 38 0.22 -22.11 -13.82
C ASN A 38 0.96 -21.80 -12.51
N TRP A 39 2.16 -21.26 -12.63
CA TRP A 39 2.95 -20.74 -11.53
C TRP A 39 3.32 -19.29 -11.76
N ILE A 40 3.35 -18.53 -10.69
CA ILE A 40 3.95 -17.21 -10.67
C ILE A 40 4.98 -17.12 -9.54
N THR A 41 6.04 -16.36 -9.78
CA THR A 41 6.91 -15.88 -8.71
C THR A 41 6.50 -14.46 -8.40
N VAL A 42 6.50 -14.11 -7.11
CA VAL A 42 6.06 -12.81 -6.62
C VAL A 42 7.19 -12.15 -5.85
N ASP A 43 7.56 -10.94 -6.25
CA ASP A 43 8.54 -10.09 -5.57
C ASP A 43 7.81 -9.05 -4.69
N ALA A 44 8.29 -8.84 -3.46
CA ALA A 44 7.71 -7.89 -2.51
C ALA A 44 8.79 -7.01 -1.85
N ALA A 45 8.63 -5.68 -1.93
CA ALA A 45 9.67 -4.76 -1.51
C ALA A 45 9.14 -3.43 -0.98
N VAL A 46 10.05 -2.75 -0.29
CA VAL A 46 9.97 -1.36 0.14
C VAL A 46 11.03 -0.60 -0.67
N GLY A 47 10.72 0.58 -1.19
CA GLY A 47 11.71 1.38 -1.91
C GLY A 47 11.29 2.81 -2.25
N ASN A 48 12.23 3.55 -2.83
CA ASN A 48 12.05 4.95 -3.20
C ASN A 48 11.61 5.13 -4.66
N ASP A 49 11.93 4.15 -5.50
CA ASP A 49 11.61 4.14 -6.92
C ASP A 49 10.71 2.94 -7.19
N LYS A 50 9.51 3.17 -7.74
CA LYS A 50 8.51 2.12 -7.93
C LYS A 50 9.09 0.96 -8.75
N PHE A 51 8.98 -0.25 -8.18
CA PHE A 51 9.45 -1.51 -8.76
C PHE A 51 10.97 -1.67 -8.89
N TYR A 52 11.76 -0.85 -8.20
CA TYR A 52 13.20 -1.06 -8.07
C TYR A 52 13.57 -1.46 -6.64
N PHE A 53 14.28 -2.59 -6.51
CA PHE A 53 14.67 -3.15 -5.22
C PHE A 53 15.88 -2.41 -4.62
N ASN A 54 15.66 -1.25 -4.00
CA ASN A 54 16.74 -0.35 -3.57
C ASN A 54 16.75 0.02 -2.08
N HIS A 55 15.78 -0.43 -1.27
CA HIS A 55 15.72 -0.10 0.16
C HIS A 55 15.66 -1.32 1.08
N ALA A 56 14.54 -2.05 1.09
CA ALA A 56 14.35 -3.16 2.03
C ALA A 56 13.32 -4.20 1.54
N PRO A 57 13.39 -5.45 2.01
CA PRO A 57 12.34 -6.43 1.74
C PRO A 57 11.03 -6.03 2.43
N LEU A 58 9.90 -6.22 1.75
CA LEU A 58 8.61 -6.21 2.44
C LEU A 58 8.52 -7.47 3.30
N ARG A 59 8.16 -7.31 4.57
CA ARG A 59 7.93 -8.43 5.50
C ARG A 59 6.64 -9.16 5.10
N LEU A 60 6.71 -10.49 5.03
CA LEU A 60 5.61 -11.35 4.58
C LEU A 60 4.85 -12.02 5.74
N ASP A 61 5.09 -11.61 7.00
CA ASP A 61 4.46 -12.20 8.19
C ASP A 61 2.92 -12.13 8.16
N ASN A 62 2.35 -11.17 7.42
CA ASN A 62 0.90 -11.04 7.22
C ASN A 62 0.52 -11.20 5.73
N LEU A 63 1.20 -12.08 5.01
CA LEU A 63 0.83 -12.45 3.64
C LEU A 63 -0.50 -13.22 3.64
N VAL A 64 -1.40 -12.81 2.76
CA VAL A 64 -2.70 -13.43 2.50
C VAL A 64 -2.81 -13.64 1.00
N ILE A 65 -3.05 -14.87 0.58
CA ILE A 65 -3.35 -15.19 -0.81
C ILE A 65 -4.74 -15.81 -0.83
N GLN A 66 -5.65 -15.20 -1.58
CA GLN A 66 -7.01 -15.67 -1.75
C GLN A 66 -7.21 -16.17 -3.17
N ALA A 67 -7.66 -17.42 -3.29
CA ALA A 67 -8.01 -18.06 -4.54
C ALA A 67 -9.39 -17.57 -5.06
N PRO A 68 -9.71 -17.83 -6.34
CA PRO A 68 -10.98 -17.44 -6.96
C PRO A 68 -12.23 -17.97 -6.26
N ASP A 69 -12.13 -19.14 -5.62
CA ASP A 69 -13.20 -19.77 -4.85
C ASP A 69 -13.35 -19.20 -3.43
N GLY A 70 -12.52 -18.20 -3.08
CA GLY A 70 -12.49 -17.54 -1.78
C GLY A 70 -11.61 -18.26 -0.74
N LYS A 71 -11.08 -19.46 -1.02
CA LYS A 71 -10.21 -20.18 -0.09
C LYS A 71 -8.79 -19.59 -0.07
N PRO A 72 -8.04 -19.79 1.04
CA PRO A 72 -6.63 -19.44 1.06
C PRO A 72 -5.82 -20.29 0.05
N ALA A 73 -4.87 -19.66 -0.64
CA ALA A 73 -3.85 -20.35 -1.42
C ALA A 73 -2.48 -20.28 -0.71
N GLU A 74 -1.61 -21.23 -1.03
CA GLU A 74 -0.31 -21.38 -0.38
C GLU A 74 0.77 -20.54 -1.06
N ALA A 75 1.58 -19.83 -0.27
CA ALA A 75 2.85 -19.28 -0.71
C ALA A 75 3.93 -20.35 -0.53
N ARG A 76 4.68 -20.65 -1.60
CA ARG A 76 5.78 -21.62 -1.60
C ARG A 76 7.12 -20.91 -1.75
N ASN A 77 8.20 -21.60 -1.38
CA ASN A 77 9.57 -21.11 -1.57
C ASN A 77 9.81 -19.69 -1.01
N LEU A 78 9.21 -19.36 0.14
CA LEU A 78 9.38 -18.04 0.75
C LEU A 78 10.85 -17.79 1.06
N ASN A 79 11.35 -16.68 0.55
CA ASN A 79 12.70 -16.22 0.77
C ASN A 79 12.71 -14.72 1.09
N LYS A 80 13.53 -14.32 2.06
CA LYS A 80 13.72 -12.92 2.43
C LYS A 80 15.18 -12.54 2.21
N GLY A 81 15.42 -11.84 1.11
CA GLY A 81 16.72 -11.25 0.81
C GLY A 81 16.96 -9.92 1.52
N LYS A 82 18.04 -9.23 1.14
CA LYS A 82 18.41 -7.92 1.68
C LYS A 82 17.54 -6.77 1.14
N LEU A 83 17.00 -6.90 -0.07
CA LEU A 83 16.30 -5.82 -0.79
C LEU A 83 14.87 -6.19 -1.19
N ARG A 84 14.52 -7.49 -1.18
CA ARG A 84 13.20 -7.99 -1.54
C ARG A 84 12.92 -9.34 -0.87
N SER A 85 11.64 -9.60 -0.63
CA SER A 85 11.15 -10.94 -0.34
C SER A 85 10.57 -11.55 -1.62
N THR A 86 10.70 -12.86 -1.78
CA THR A 86 10.21 -13.61 -2.94
C THR A 86 9.46 -14.85 -2.49
N PHE A 87 8.46 -15.27 -3.26
CA PHE A 87 7.74 -16.53 -3.06
C PHE A 87 7.04 -16.94 -4.35
N ASP A 88 6.66 -18.20 -4.44
CA ASP A 88 5.91 -18.75 -5.57
C ASP A 88 4.46 -19.00 -5.18
N VAL A 89 3.55 -18.89 -6.14
CA VAL A 89 2.14 -19.23 -6.00
C VAL A 89 1.74 -20.11 -7.18
N GLN A 90 1.18 -21.28 -6.87
CA GLN A 90 0.54 -22.13 -7.87
C GLN A 90 -0.93 -21.72 -8.03
N LEU A 91 -1.36 -21.47 -9.25
CA LEU A 91 -2.72 -21.02 -9.58
C LEU A 91 -3.55 -22.22 -10.06
N ASN A 92 -3.95 -23.08 -9.11
CA ASN A 92 -4.63 -24.36 -9.38
C ASN A 92 -6.11 -24.20 -9.79
N GLU A 93 -6.78 -23.17 -9.28
CA GLU A 93 -8.14 -22.79 -9.65
C GLU A 93 -8.14 -21.72 -10.75
N ALA A 94 -9.04 -21.85 -11.73
CA ALA A 94 -9.25 -20.82 -12.75
C ALA A 94 -9.98 -19.61 -12.14
N GLY A 95 -9.56 -18.40 -12.52
CA GLY A 95 -10.05 -17.16 -11.95
C GLY A 95 -8.93 -16.24 -11.48
N THR A 96 -9.33 -15.21 -10.74
CA THR A 96 -8.45 -14.17 -10.23
C THR A 96 -8.12 -14.37 -8.77
N TYR A 97 -6.82 -14.44 -8.49
CA TYR A 97 -6.24 -14.50 -7.15
C TYR A 97 -5.95 -13.09 -6.67
N ARG A 98 -6.23 -12.84 -5.39
CA ARG A 98 -5.74 -11.64 -4.68
C ARG A 98 -4.53 -12.04 -3.84
N ILE A 99 -3.42 -11.34 -4.01
CA ILE A 99 -2.18 -11.55 -3.27
C ILE A 99 -1.88 -10.28 -2.51
N ALA A 100 -1.96 -10.32 -1.18
CA ALA A 100 -1.89 -9.13 -0.34
C ALA A 100 -1.00 -9.33 0.90
N VAL A 101 -0.30 -8.29 1.31
CA VAL A 101 0.25 -8.17 2.67
C VAL A 101 -0.61 -7.17 3.44
N VAL A 102 -1.23 -7.63 4.52
CA VAL A 102 -2.16 -6.83 5.31
C VAL A 102 -1.55 -6.50 6.67
N ASN A 103 -1.24 -5.23 6.91
CA ASN A 103 -0.82 -4.75 8.20
C ASN A 103 -2.04 -4.34 9.03
N ASP A 104 -2.16 -4.91 10.23
CA ASP A 104 -3.07 -4.45 11.26
C ASP A 104 -2.28 -4.45 12.57
N GLY A 105 -1.97 -3.24 13.02
CA GLY A 105 -1.06 -3.02 14.13
C GLY A 105 -1.33 -1.73 14.86
N VAL A 106 -0.56 -1.52 15.91
CA VAL A 106 -0.58 -0.32 16.73
C VAL A 106 0.83 0.23 16.84
N PHE A 107 0.91 1.56 16.78
CA PHE A 107 2.08 2.31 17.16
C PHE A 107 1.77 3.06 18.45
N ALA A 108 2.64 2.94 19.44
CA ALA A 108 2.59 3.75 20.64
C ALA A 108 3.94 4.42 20.88
N ARG A 109 3.91 5.66 21.37
CA ARG A 109 5.09 6.38 21.84
C ARG A 109 4.79 7.03 23.18
N TRP A 110 5.78 7.07 24.05
CA TRP A 110 5.68 7.69 25.37
C TRP A 110 7.05 8.14 25.85
N LYS A 111 7.09 8.88 26.95
CA LYS A 111 8.29 9.15 27.73
C LYS A 111 8.34 8.28 28.96
N GLN A 112 9.52 7.75 29.23
CA GLN A 112 9.84 6.99 30.44
C GLN A 112 11.24 7.41 30.89
N ASP A 113 11.37 7.83 32.15
CA ASP A 113 12.63 8.35 32.71
C ASP A 113 13.24 9.49 31.87
N GLY A 114 12.39 10.35 31.31
CA GLY A 114 12.81 11.45 30.42
C GLY A 114 13.22 11.05 29.01
N ALA A 115 13.27 9.75 28.68
CA ALA A 115 13.65 9.24 27.36
C ALA A 115 12.43 8.81 26.52
N PRO A 116 12.43 9.04 25.20
CA PRO A 116 11.37 8.55 24.32
C PRO A 116 11.44 7.02 24.19
N LYS A 117 10.29 6.38 24.35
CA LYS A 117 10.07 4.96 24.11
C LYS A 117 9.00 4.77 23.05
N ARG A 118 9.04 3.64 22.36
CA ARG A 118 8.05 3.28 21.34
C ARG A 118 7.76 1.80 21.34
N TYR A 119 6.54 1.48 20.93
CA TYR A 119 6.08 0.14 20.63
C TYR A 119 5.50 0.15 19.22
N PHE A 120 5.85 -0.87 18.44
CA PHE A 120 5.22 -1.17 17.17
C PHE A 120 4.94 -2.67 17.14
N GLY A 121 3.68 -3.04 16.97
CA GLY A 121 3.29 -4.44 17.00
C GLY A 121 1.78 -4.62 16.94
N LYS A 122 1.33 -5.77 17.41
CA LYS A 122 -0.10 -6.10 17.46
C LYS A 122 -0.77 -5.43 18.68
N PRO A 123 -2.07 -5.11 18.61
CA PRO A 123 -2.82 -4.52 19.73
C PRO A 123 -2.73 -5.33 21.02
N GLU A 124 -2.68 -6.66 20.94
CA GLU A 124 -2.66 -7.57 22.09
C GLU A 124 -1.39 -7.41 22.93
N GLY A 125 -0.27 -7.02 22.32
CA GLY A 125 1.00 -6.79 23.03
C GLY A 125 1.11 -5.41 23.67
N LEU A 126 0.18 -4.49 23.39
CA LEU A 126 0.28 -3.09 23.80
C LEU A 126 0.28 -2.92 25.31
N ALA A 127 -0.65 -3.58 26.02
CA ALA A 127 -0.80 -3.44 27.46
C ALA A 127 0.42 -3.97 28.24
N ALA A 128 1.12 -4.97 27.71
CA ALA A 128 2.34 -5.49 28.31
C ALA A 128 3.57 -4.59 28.01
N ALA A 129 3.56 -3.90 26.87
CA ALA A 129 4.69 -3.08 26.43
C ALA A 129 4.70 -1.66 27.02
N VAL A 130 3.53 -1.08 27.29
CA VAL A 130 3.41 0.30 27.79
C VAL A 130 3.25 0.30 29.32
N PRO A 131 4.19 0.91 30.07
CA PRO A 131 4.08 1.06 31.52
C PRO A 131 2.83 1.86 31.93
N GLY A 132 2.29 1.57 33.11
CA GLY A 132 1.11 2.27 33.64
C GLY A 132 1.35 3.75 33.95
N ASP A 133 2.60 4.15 34.21
CA ASP A 133 3.06 5.51 34.49
C ASP A 133 3.69 6.20 33.26
N ALA A 134 3.46 5.66 32.06
CA ALA A 134 3.92 6.24 30.81
C ALA A 134 3.45 7.70 30.65
N GLN A 135 4.42 8.63 30.52
CA GLN A 135 4.14 10.05 30.33
C GLN A 135 4.00 10.36 28.83
N ASP A 136 3.16 11.34 28.47
CA ASP A 136 2.93 11.76 27.08
C ASP A 136 2.59 10.57 26.14
N LEU A 137 1.79 9.61 26.65
CA LEU A 137 1.42 8.42 25.89
C LEU A 137 0.52 8.79 24.72
N GLU A 138 1.00 8.50 23.51
CA GLU A 138 0.22 8.57 22.27
C GLU A 138 0.13 7.19 21.64
N ILE A 139 -1.08 6.80 21.28
CA ILE A 139 -1.37 5.54 20.63
C ILE A 139 -2.13 5.82 19.34
N SER A 140 -1.70 5.19 18.25
CA SER A 140 -2.39 5.20 16.96
C SER A 140 -2.49 3.79 16.40
N GLN A 141 -3.66 3.45 15.86
CA GLN A 141 -3.84 2.24 15.07
C GLN A 141 -3.30 2.46 13.65
N SER A 142 -2.78 1.41 13.02
CA SER A 142 -2.35 1.41 11.63
C SER A 142 -2.98 0.22 10.93
N LEU A 143 -3.74 0.50 9.87
CA LEU A 143 -4.28 -0.49 8.95
C LEU A 143 -3.70 -0.23 7.56
N GLY A 144 -3.03 -1.22 6.99
CA GLY A 144 -2.36 -1.08 5.71
C GLY A 144 -2.59 -2.30 4.83
N ARG A 145 -2.76 -2.08 3.53
CA ARG A 145 -2.84 -3.14 2.53
C ARG A 145 -1.89 -2.84 1.37
N VAL A 146 -1.14 -3.85 0.97
CA VAL A 146 -0.36 -3.85 -0.27
C VAL A 146 -0.81 -5.06 -1.05
N GLU A 147 -1.31 -4.90 -2.27
CA GLU A 147 -1.83 -6.03 -3.03
C GLU A 147 -1.51 -6.01 -4.53
N THR A 148 -1.69 -7.16 -5.16
CA THR A 148 -1.68 -7.35 -6.61
C THR A 148 -2.60 -8.51 -6.95
N PHE A 149 -2.85 -8.71 -8.24
CA PHE A 149 -3.80 -9.69 -8.74
C PHE A 149 -3.17 -10.53 -9.82
N ALA A 150 -3.49 -11.82 -9.85
CA ALA A 150 -3.09 -12.73 -10.92
C ALA A 150 -4.29 -13.55 -11.38
N THR A 151 -4.51 -13.66 -12.68
CA THR A 151 -5.63 -14.38 -13.29
C THR A 151 -5.12 -15.59 -14.04
N ALA A 152 -5.63 -16.77 -13.70
CA ALA A 152 -5.45 -17.99 -14.48
C ALA A 152 -6.72 -18.25 -15.29
N GLY A 153 -6.63 -18.21 -16.63
CA GLY A 153 -7.78 -18.39 -17.51
C GLY A 153 -8.74 -17.22 -17.48
N LYS A 154 -10.04 -17.48 -17.27
CA LYS A 154 -11.07 -16.43 -17.29
C LYS A 154 -11.08 -15.66 -15.95
N PRO A 155 -11.15 -14.31 -15.96
CA PRO A 155 -11.31 -13.50 -14.75
C PRO A 155 -12.52 -13.92 -13.90
N SER A 156 -12.38 -13.82 -12.58
CA SER A 156 -13.48 -14.02 -11.62
C SER A 156 -13.73 -12.75 -10.81
N ALA A 157 -14.94 -12.61 -10.25
CA ALA A 157 -15.24 -11.47 -9.39
C ALA A 157 -14.38 -11.49 -8.11
N LEU A 158 -13.89 -10.31 -7.72
CA LEU A 158 -13.14 -10.12 -6.49
C LEU A 158 -14.05 -9.55 -5.40
N GLN A 159 -14.21 -10.28 -4.31
CA GLN A 159 -14.99 -9.81 -3.17
C GLN A 159 -14.18 -8.79 -2.34
N PRO A 160 -14.80 -7.71 -1.83
CA PRO A 160 -14.17 -6.87 -0.81
C PRO A 160 -13.79 -7.69 0.42
N ALA A 161 -12.66 -7.38 1.03
CA ALA A 161 -12.22 -7.93 2.30
C ALA A 161 -12.88 -7.25 3.51
N GLY A 162 -13.38 -6.01 3.35
CA GLY A 162 -14.25 -5.35 4.32
C GLY A 162 -13.55 -4.70 5.52
N LYS A 163 -12.23 -4.53 5.49
CA LYS A 163 -11.47 -3.88 6.58
C LYS A 163 -10.33 -3.01 6.05
N GLY A 164 -10.24 -1.78 6.59
CA GLY A 164 -9.29 -0.77 6.17
C GLY A 164 -9.62 -0.22 4.78
N LEU A 165 -8.63 0.43 4.15
CA LEU A 165 -8.74 0.83 2.75
C LEU A 165 -8.54 -0.37 1.82
N GLU A 166 -9.38 -0.47 0.81
CA GLU A 166 -9.29 -1.47 -0.25
C GLU A 166 -9.84 -0.94 -1.58
N LEU A 167 -9.41 -1.54 -2.69
CA LEU A 167 -9.92 -1.23 -4.02
C LEU A 167 -10.87 -2.33 -4.46
N ALA A 168 -12.13 -1.95 -4.66
CA ALA A 168 -13.13 -2.78 -5.31
C ALA A 168 -13.13 -2.46 -6.82
N PRO A 169 -12.82 -3.44 -7.69
CA PRO A 169 -12.78 -3.20 -9.13
C PRO A 169 -14.18 -3.07 -9.72
N VAL A 170 -14.41 -1.98 -10.45
CA VAL A 170 -15.54 -1.88 -11.41
C VAL A 170 -15.06 -2.40 -12.77
N THR A 171 -13.89 -1.94 -13.20
CA THR A 171 -13.07 -2.58 -14.24
C THR A 171 -12.15 -3.60 -13.59
N HIS A 172 -12.03 -4.80 -14.18
CA HIS A 172 -11.24 -5.88 -13.62
C HIS A 172 -9.73 -5.51 -13.59
N PRO A 173 -8.98 -5.77 -12.51
CA PRO A 173 -7.62 -5.25 -12.32
C PRO A 173 -6.57 -5.85 -13.26
N ASN A 174 -6.86 -6.99 -13.88
CA ASN A 174 -6.03 -7.66 -14.89
C ASN A 174 -6.65 -7.61 -16.29
N ASP A 175 -7.55 -6.64 -16.53
CA ASP A 175 -8.21 -6.38 -17.81
C ASP A 175 -8.09 -4.88 -18.11
N LEU A 176 -6.84 -4.40 -18.19
CA LEU A 176 -6.51 -2.99 -18.34
C LEU A 176 -5.67 -2.81 -19.60
N TYR A 177 -6.10 -1.89 -20.47
CA TYR A 177 -5.44 -1.61 -21.74
C TYR A 177 -5.09 -0.13 -21.88
N ALA A 178 -3.95 0.13 -22.51
CA ALA A 178 -3.51 1.49 -22.81
C ALA A 178 -4.49 2.16 -23.78
N GLY A 179 -4.80 3.44 -23.54
CA GLY A 179 -5.80 4.22 -24.27
C GLY A 179 -7.21 4.10 -23.72
N GLU A 180 -7.51 3.08 -22.91
CA GLU A 180 -8.82 2.87 -22.30
C GLU A 180 -8.94 3.55 -20.93
N THR A 181 -10.18 3.77 -20.51
CA THR A 181 -10.51 4.27 -19.17
C THR A 181 -11.00 3.13 -18.30
N ALA A 182 -10.32 2.90 -17.18
CA ALA A 182 -10.79 2.00 -16.14
C ALA A 182 -11.49 2.77 -15.01
N THR A 183 -12.49 2.14 -14.41
CA THR A 183 -13.14 2.64 -13.20
C THR A 183 -12.83 1.72 -12.03
N PHE A 184 -12.53 2.33 -10.88
CA PHE A 184 -12.34 1.61 -9.62
C PHE A 184 -13.13 2.29 -8.52
N GLN A 185 -13.34 1.58 -7.41
CA GLN A 185 -13.98 2.11 -6.22
C GLN A 185 -13.08 1.89 -5.02
N MET A 186 -12.74 2.95 -4.30
CA MET A 186 -12.10 2.82 -2.99
C MET A 186 -13.18 2.59 -1.94
N LEU A 187 -12.96 1.60 -1.09
CA LEU A 187 -13.77 1.32 0.07
C LEU A 187 -12.94 1.54 1.35
N LEU A 188 -13.60 2.00 2.40
CA LEU A 188 -13.11 2.05 3.76
C LEU A 188 -14.04 1.20 4.63
N ASP A 189 -13.52 0.12 5.20
CA ASP A 189 -14.29 -0.82 6.01
C ASP A 189 -15.57 -1.31 5.30
N GLY A 190 -15.42 -1.64 4.00
CA GLY A 190 -16.51 -2.12 3.14
C GLY A 190 -17.50 -1.06 2.66
N LYS A 191 -17.32 0.22 3.01
CA LYS A 191 -18.19 1.33 2.58
C LYS A 191 -17.47 2.23 1.57
N PRO A 192 -18.20 2.89 0.65
CA PRO A 192 -17.61 3.89 -0.26
C PRO A 192 -16.75 4.92 0.48
N ALA A 193 -15.49 5.09 0.05
CA ALA A 193 -14.58 6.07 0.63
C ALA A 193 -14.47 7.29 -0.29
N ALA A 194 -15.24 8.34 0.02
CA ALA A 194 -15.30 9.56 -0.78
C ALA A 194 -14.20 10.57 -0.45
N GLY A 195 -13.85 11.42 -1.42
CA GLY A 195 -12.90 12.52 -1.24
C GLY A 195 -11.43 12.14 -1.07
N LEU A 196 -11.06 10.86 -1.14
CA LEU A 196 -9.68 10.38 -1.10
C LEU A 196 -8.89 10.82 -2.32
N ASP A 197 -7.67 11.29 -2.07
CA ASP A 197 -6.65 11.43 -3.09
C ASP A 197 -6.06 10.05 -3.41
N VAL A 198 -5.98 9.76 -4.70
CA VAL A 198 -5.42 8.54 -5.27
C VAL A 198 -4.26 8.93 -6.17
N THR A 199 -3.07 8.46 -5.82
CA THR A 199 -1.85 8.69 -6.59
C THR A 199 -1.51 7.44 -7.38
N ILE A 200 -1.24 7.60 -8.67
CA ILE A 200 -0.95 6.49 -9.58
C ILE A 200 0.37 6.80 -10.29
N VAL A 201 1.33 5.88 -10.21
CA VAL A 201 2.68 6.08 -10.73
C VAL A 201 3.06 4.92 -11.66
N PRO A 202 3.36 5.18 -12.95
CA PRO A 202 3.89 4.15 -13.83
C PRO A 202 5.29 3.73 -13.40
N GLY A 203 5.57 2.44 -13.47
CA GLY A 203 6.90 1.87 -13.30
C GLY A 203 7.88 2.39 -14.36
N GLY A 204 9.19 2.18 -14.14
CA GLY A 204 10.20 2.52 -15.14
C GLY A 204 10.65 3.99 -15.14
N SER A 205 10.40 4.74 -14.06
CA SER A 205 10.77 6.16 -13.94
C SER A 205 12.26 6.43 -14.18
N ARG A 206 13.14 5.46 -13.86
CA ARG A 206 14.60 5.56 -14.11
C ARG A 206 14.96 5.73 -15.60
N TYR A 207 14.08 5.33 -16.49
CA TYR A 207 14.29 5.36 -17.94
C TYR A 207 13.45 6.45 -18.63
N ARG A 208 12.92 7.42 -17.87
CA ARG A 208 12.14 8.55 -18.39
C ARG A 208 12.57 9.85 -17.75
N ASP A 209 12.35 10.95 -18.45
CA ASP A 209 12.62 12.30 -17.93
C ASP A 209 11.62 12.74 -16.85
N LYS A 210 10.44 12.10 -16.80
CA LYS A 210 9.36 12.41 -15.86
C LYS A 210 8.82 11.14 -15.22
N VAL A 211 8.43 11.25 -13.94
CA VAL A 211 7.79 10.16 -13.18
C VAL A 211 6.49 9.71 -13.86
N GLY A 212 5.69 10.67 -14.34
CA GLY A 212 4.42 10.41 -15.01
C GLY A 212 3.29 10.10 -14.03
N GLU A 213 3.30 10.73 -12.87
CA GLU A 213 2.26 10.60 -11.85
C GLU A 213 0.90 11.07 -12.39
N ILE A 214 -0.13 10.29 -12.07
CA ILE A 214 -1.54 10.56 -12.37
C ILE A 214 -2.24 10.71 -11.02
N GLU A 215 -2.87 11.86 -10.82
CA GLU A 215 -3.70 12.13 -9.64
C GLU A 215 -5.17 11.89 -9.98
N ALA A 216 -5.87 11.20 -9.09
CA ALA A 216 -7.32 11.05 -9.13
C ALA A 216 -7.91 11.33 -7.76
N LYS A 217 -9.19 11.66 -7.72
CA LYS A 217 -9.94 11.84 -6.46
C LYS A 217 -11.21 11.02 -6.51
N THR A 218 -11.50 10.30 -5.43
CA THR A 218 -12.73 9.51 -5.33
C THR A 218 -13.95 10.41 -5.19
N GLY A 219 -15.01 10.13 -5.95
CA GLY A 219 -16.30 10.81 -5.85
C GLY A 219 -17.11 10.39 -4.61
N PRO A 220 -18.37 10.88 -4.48
CA PRO A 220 -19.25 10.55 -3.34
C PRO A 220 -19.56 9.06 -3.18
N ASP A 221 -19.51 8.29 -4.26
CA ASP A 221 -19.68 6.84 -4.27
C ASP A 221 -18.34 6.10 -4.14
N GLY A 222 -17.25 6.78 -3.78
CA GLY A 222 -15.92 6.22 -3.63
C GLY A 222 -15.24 5.86 -4.96
N LYS A 223 -15.86 6.15 -6.11
CA LYS A 223 -15.29 5.79 -7.42
C LYS A 223 -14.32 6.83 -7.94
N PHE A 224 -13.34 6.36 -8.69
CA PHE A 224 -12.44 7.18 -9.49
C PHE A 224 -12.20 6.51 -10.85
N GLN A 225 -11.80 7.31 -11.83
CA GLN A 225 -11.48 6.85 -13.18
C GLN A 225 -10.03 7.15 -13.51
N VAL A 226 -9.44 6.27 -14.31
CA VAL A 226 -8.06 6.38 -14.76
C VAL A 226 -8.03 6.08 -16.24
N GLN A 227 -7.54 7.03 -17.04
CA GLN A 227 -7.18 6.75 -18.43
C GLN A 227 -5.72 6.29 -18.45
N TRP A 228 -5.47 5.10 -19.00
CA TRP A 228 -4.12 4.53 -19.00
C TRP A 228 -3.32 5.03 -20.21
N PRO A 229 -2.27 5.85 -20.01
CA PRO A 229 -1.59 6.48 -21.14
C PRO A 229 -0.69 5.52 -21.92
N GLN A 230 -0.17 4.48 -21.26
CA GLN A 230 0.78 3.53 -21.87
C GLN A 230 0.71 2.16 -21.17
N PRO A 231 1.18 1.10 -21.83
CA PRO A 231 1.33 -0.21 -21.20
C PRO A 231 2.42 -0.20 -20.12
N GLY A 232 2.31 -1.11 -19.16
CA GLY A 232 3.30 -1.35 -18.12
C GLY A 232 2.68 -1.54 -16.74
N LEU A 233 3.54 -1.70 -15.73
CA LEU A 233 3.11 -1.76 -14.34
C LEU A 233 2.82 -0.36 -13.79
N TYR A 234 1.76 -0.26 -13.01
CA TYR A 234 1.34 0.95 -12.31
C TYR A 234 1.22 0.66 -10.83
N TRP A 235 1.78 1.56 -10.01
CA TRP A 235 1.58 1.57 -8.57
C TRP A 235 0.46 2.55 -8.23
N VAL A 236 -0.57 2.08 -7.54
CA VAL A 236 -1.75 2.86 -7.12
C VAL A 236 -1.72 2.98 -5.61
N GLU A 237 -1.91 4.18 -5.08
CA GLU A 237 -1.92 4.44 -3.64
C GLU A 237 -3.07 5.35 -3.22
N ALA A 238 -3.62 5.06 -2.04
CA ALA A 238 -4.43 6.01 -1.28
C ALA A 238 -4.09 5.94 0.21
N ARG A 239 -4.27 7.05 0.93
CA ARG A 239 -4.14 7.12 2.38
C ARG A 239 -5.33 7.83 3.00
N ALA A 240 -5.62 7.50 4.25
CA ALA A 240 -6.58 8.23 5.08
C ALA A 240 -6.14 8.24 6.56
N GLU A 241 -6.69 9.15 7.34
CA GLU A 241 -6.58 9.16 8.79
C GLU A 241 -7.97 9.47 9.36
N ASP A 242 -8.41 8.72 10.36
CA ASP A 242 -9.67 8.94 11.08
C ASP A 242 -9.51 8.64 12.57
N ASP A 243 -10.58 8.78 13.34
CA ASP A 243 -10.68 8.47 14.77
C ASP A 243 -11.43 7.16 15.05
N GLN A 244 -11.74 6.36 14.02
CA GLN A 244 -12.51 5.11 14.11
C GLN A 244 -11.60 3.95 14.52
N THR A 245 -11.06 4.02 15.73
CA THR A 245 -10.11 3.03 16.22
C THR A 245 -10.82 1.83 16.86
N SER A 246 -10.26 0.63 16.66
CA SER A 246 -10.67 -0.58 17.39
C SER A 246 -9.73 -0.90 18.56
N VAL A 247 -8.68 -0.09 18.75
CA VAL A 247 -7.63 -0.30 19.76
C VAL A 247 -7.90 0.62 20.95
N PRO A 248 -8.03 0.07 22.18
CA PRO A 248 -8.26 0.89 23.37
C PRO A 248 -7.22 2.01 23.52
N LYS A 249 -7.69 3.22 23.83
CA LYS A 249 -6.88 4.44 24.00
C LYS A 249 -6.15 4.94 22.74
N ALA A 250 -6.34 4.31 21.58
CA ALA A 250 -5.84 4.87 20.33
C ALA A 250 -6.71 6.06 19.92
N ALA A 251 -6.09 7.23 19.77
CA ALA A 251 -6.80 8.47 19.43
C ALA A 251 -7.07 8.60 17.93
N LYS A 252 -6.35 7.83 17.11
CA LYS A 252 -6.47 7.87 15.65
C LYS A 252 -6.06 6.57 14.98
N ARG A 253 -6.54 6.38 13.77
CA ARG A 253 -6.23 5.27 12.89
C ARG A 253 -5.69 5.80 11.57
N ARG A 254 -4.51 5.32 11.20
CA ARG A 254 -3.87 5.57 9.92
C ARG A 254 -4.18 4.44 8.97
N LEU A 255 -4.60 4.79 7.76
CA LEU A 255 -5.01 3.87 6.72
C LEU A 255 -4.12 4.07 5.51
N SER A 256 -3.62 2.97 4.96
CA SER A 256 -2.89 2.99 3.69
C SER A 256 -3.32 1.85 2.78
N TYR A 257 -3.42 2.16 1.49
CA TYR A 257 -3.63 1.19 0.44
C TYR A 257 -2.58 1.40 -0.64
N ALA A 258 -1.99 0.31 -1.10
CA ALA A 258 -1.13 0.27 -2.27
C ALA A 258 -1.48 -0.95 -3.13
N ALA A 259 -1.45 -0.80 -4.45
CA ALA A 259 -1.53 -1.92 -5.36
C ALA A 259 -0.63 -1.80 -6.58
N THR A 260 -0.25 -2.95 -7.11
CA THR A 260 0.40 -3.08 -8.41
C THR A 260 -0.60 -3.62 -9.42
N LEU A 261 -0.84 -2.85 -10.48
CA LEU A 261 -1.68 -3.21 -11.62
C LEU A 261 -0.83 -3.28 -12.90
N GLU A 262 -1.19 -4.16 -13.83
CA GLU A 262 -0.56 -4.22 -15.15
C GLU A 262 -1.53 -3.70 -16.20
N VAL A 263 -1.05 -2.80 -17.06
CA VAL A 263 -1.76 -2.30 -18.24
C VAL A 263 -1.10 -2.91 -19.48
N LEU A 264 -1.89 -3.54 -20.34
CA LEU A 264 -1.43 -4.19 -21.55
C LEU A 264 -1.58 -3.29 -22.78
N GLN A 265 -0.95 -3.71 -23.88
CA GLN A 265 -1.27 -3.17 -25.20
C GLN A 265 -2.63 -3.73 -25.66
N PRO A 266 -3.48 -2.91 -26.31
CA PRO A 266 -4.71 -3.36 -26.95
C PRO A 266 -4.49 -4.49 -27.97
#